data_AF-B6K4M4-F1
#
_entry.id   AF-B6K4M4-F1
#
_cell.length_a   1.000
_cell.length_b   1.000
_cell.length_c   1.000
_cell.angle_alpha   90.00
_cell.angle_beta   90.00
_cell.angle_gamma   90.00
#
_symmetry.space_group_name_H-M   'P 1'
#
loop_
_entity.id
_entity.type
_entity.pdbx_description
1 polymer ?
#
loop_
_entity_poly.entity_id
_entity_poly.type
_entity_poly.pdbx_seq_one_letter_code
_entity_poly.pdbx_strand_id
1 'polypeptide(L)'
;MPKETLDAVVGQPERKFRKPRIYRWIFSAVVGVFLFITSHYDFSNNQTDVASVEDNGLDGHHRNPLFELEKETSDFLDELDVPEDNEYVERSRGYDDVCMQPIARNPKREAFIGNVSTLDIIASDSFRNDSLERFKQVLNVPSVSYDDMGPVDEDPRWKIFSVLEEKLRSLFPTTFGHIKFERVAGHGFLFTWEGSDSSLKPIVFMAHQDVVPVAESSLNLWLYPPFNATYHDGNVYARGAVDDKSSLVAIFETFELLAKSNWTPKRTVIASIGFDEEISGFYSAKYLADRLYSRYGPNGVELILDEGGFMLDFFGKRYVAVSVSEKGYVDVELSLKTAGGHSSVPPARTNIELMSELILEQGQFHPNLIKESPFFASLQCFAKYSPKMHPKLRHLIKKGDVHRLSRVLSRSAMFRYFFTTSKAVDVIKGGVKANALPEQTVALVNHRIAHGNSIADVKKFYKRTLVTFAKHHHLILDLFNETLHEPKKPLGYLSASMIKPLEPAPISPYGPDAKAFHTLGAAIKHTFGNESIVVPTLMPANTDTRHYWNVSENIFRWTPVNRDMGRKLGNAHTVNEYIPYDGHMDSINFFHELIRIYDEA
;
A
#
# COMPACT_ATOMS: atom_id res chain seq x y z
N MET A 1 -29.32 -56.11 38.52
CA MET A 1 -28.80 -57.21 39.36
C MET A 1 -28.17 -58.25 38.44
N PRO A 2 -27.01 -58.85 38.78
CA PRO A 2 -25.90 -58.39 39.64
C PRO A 2 -24.58 -58.29 38.81
N LYS A 3 -23.53 -57.49 39.08
CA LYS A 3 -22.63 -57.23 40.24
C LYS A 3 -21.88 -58.47 40.77
N GLU A 4 -20.57 -58.27 40.98
CA GLU A 4 -19.51 -59.14 41.58
C GLU A 4 -18.77 -60.02 40.55
N THR A 5 -17.43 -60.03 40.46
CA THR A 5 -16.43 -60.22 41.53
C THR A 5 -15.08 -59.48 41.33
N LEU A 6 -14.43 -59.23 42.47
CA LEU A 6 -13.10 -58.65 42.73
C LEU A 6 -11.90 -59.59 42.47
N ASP A 7 -10.73 -58.94 42.27
CA ASP A 7 -9.36 -59.21 42.77
C ASP A 7 -8.39 -60.28 42.23
N ALA A 8 -7.12 -59.85 42.27
CA ALA A 8 -5.82 -60.50 42.02
C ALA A 8 -5.40 -60.62 40.55
N VAL A 9 -4.27 -60.06 40.08
CA VAL A 9 -2.90 -60.35 40.52
C VAL A 9 -1.96 -59.13 40.29
N VAL A 10 -1.19 -58.80 41.32
CA VAL A 10 -0.04 -57.88 41.35
C VAL A 10 1.23 -58.68 41.01
N GLY A 11 2.16 -58.12 40.20
CA GLY A 11 3.55 -58.62 40.19
C GLY A 11 4.46 -58.30 38.99
N GLN A 12 4.92 -57.03 38.86
CA GLN A 12 6.27 -56.57 38.44
C GLN A 12 6.93 -57.02 37.09
N PRO A 13 8.06 -56.39 36.62
CA PRO A 13 8.70 -55.12 37.00
C PRO A 13 9.01 -54.15 35.82
N GLU A 14 9.28 -52.91 36.21
CA GLU A 14 9.75 -51.77 35.41
C GLU A 14 11.06 -52.03 34.63
N ARG A 15 11.10 -51.65 33.35
CA ARG A 15 12.35 -51.49 32.59
C ARG A 15 12.81 -50.03 32.63
N LYS A 16 13.92 -49.81 33.36
CA LYS A 16 14.70 -48.57 33.38
C LYS A 16 15.20 -48.19 31.98
N PHE A 17 14.70 -47.09 31.43
CA PHE A 17 15.37 -46.39 30.31
C PHE A 17 16.42 -45.42 30.86
N ARG A 18 17.70 -45.68 30.51
CA ARG A 18 18.81 -44.75 30.70
C ARG A 18 18.64 -43.54 29.77
N LYS A 19 18.48 -42.33 30.33
CA LYS A 19 18.61 -41.06 29.59
C LYS A 19 20.08 -40.59 29.57
N PRO A 20 20.61 -40.10 28.43
CA PRO A 20 21.84 -39.33 28.41
C PRO A 20 21.61 -37.92 29.00
N ARG A 21 22.51 -37.51 29.89
CA ARG A 21 22.60 -36.17 30.50
C ARG A 21 23.00 -35.15 29.42
N ILE A 22 22.23 -34.07 29.21
CA ILE A 22 22.74 -32.74 28.79
C ILE A 22 21.73 -31.56 28.85
N TYR A 23 20.46 -31.73 29.19
CA TYR A 23 19.53 -30.57 29.32
C TYR A 23 19.05 -30.31 30.75
N ARG A 24 19.95 -29.85 31.63
CA ARG A 24 19.57 -29.42 33.00
C ARG A 24 20.01 -28.00 33.38
N TRP A 25 20.39 -27.17 32.39
CA TRP A 25 20.73 -25.76 32.60
C TRP A 25 19.85 -24.75 31.83
N ILE A 26 18.90 -25.21 31.00
CA ILE A 26 18.01 -24.30 30.23
C ILE A 26 16.59 -24.20 30.85
N PHE A 27 16.22 -25.10 31.78
CA PHE A 27 14.85 -25.14 32.33
C PHE A 27 14.62 -24.24 33.57
N SER A 28 15.67 -23.66 34.17
CA SER A 28 15.53 -22.79 35.34
C SER A 28 15.47 -21.30 35.02
N ALA A 29 15.68 -20.89 33.77
CA ALA A 29 15.56 -19.48 33.34
C ALA A 29 14.19 -19.16 32.71
N VAL A 30 13.44 -20.16 32.25
CA VAL A 30 12.18 -19.96 31.50
C VAL A 30 10.93 -20.06 32.39
N VAL A 31 11.02 -20.68 33.57
CA VAL A 31 9.87 -20.83 34.50
C VAL A 31 9.70 -19.62 35.44
N GLY A 32 10.69 -18.74 35.56
CA GLY A 32 10.61 -17.53 36.40
C GLY A 32 9.88 -16.33 35.75
N VAL A 33 9.72 -16.31 34.43
CA VAL A 33 9.08 -15.20 33.70
C VAL A 33 7.58 -15.44 33.46
N PHE A 34 7.14 -16.71 33.52
CA PHE A 34 5.75 -17.10 33.22
C PHE A 34 4.78 -17.01 34.43
N LEU A 35 5.27 -16.68 35.62
CA LEU A 35 4.46 -16.54 36.85
C LEU A 35 4.22 -15.09 37.28
N PHE A 36 4.63 -14.10 36.47
CA PHE A 36 4.43 -12.67 36.77
C PHE A 36 3.36 -11.99 35.88
N ILE A 37 2.77 -12.70 34.92
CA ILE A 37 1.81 -12.13 33.93
C ILE A 37 0.40 -12.74 34.05
N THR A 38 0.13 -13.60 35.03
CA THR A 38 -1.18 -14.30 35.19
C THR A 38 -1.94 -13.97 36.48
N SER A 39 -1.78 -12.75 37.02
CA SER A 39 -2.73 -12.22 38.00
C SER A 39 -3.13 -10.81 37.61
N HIS A 40 -4.43 -10.63 37.37
CA HIS A 40 -5.22 -9.40 37.13
C HIS A 40 -5.96 -9.46 35.78
N TYR A 41 -6.88 -10.41 35.64
CA TYR A 41 -8.11 -10.23 34.87
C TYR A 41 -9.13 -11.27 35.38
N ASP A 42 -9.99 -10.82 36.29
CA ASP A 42 -11.18 -11.57 36.71
C ASP A 42 -12.39 -10.96 36.00
N PHE A 43 -13.18 -11.81 35.34
CA PHE A 43 -14.38 -11.47 34.61
C PHE A 43 -15.58 -11.93 35.44
N SER A 44 -16.33 -11.01 36.06
CA SER A 44 -17.74 -11.26 36.36
C SER A 44 -18.57 -9.98 36.56
N ASN A 45 -19.69 -9.96 35.81
CA ASN A 45 -20.90 -9.13 35.85
C ASN A 45 -21.12 -8.08 36.96
N ASN A 46 -21.52 -6.85 36.58
CA ASN A 46 -22.92 -6.43 36.75
C ASN A 46 -23.30 -5.14 35.99
N GLN A 47 -24.60 -5.02 35.76
CA GLN A 47 -25.38 -4.01 35.03
C GLN A 47 -25.44 -2.64 35.75
N THR A 48 -25.85 -1.61 34.97
CA THR A 48 -26.40 -0.27 35.33
C THR A 48 -25.47 0.73 36.03
N ASP A 49 -25.11 1.86 35.39
CA ASP A 49 -25.88 3.12 35.39
C ASP A 49 -25.12 4.26 34.68
N VAL A 50 -25.89 5.17 34.10
CA VAL A 50 -25.45 6.42 33.47
C VAL A 50 -25.22 7.47 34.56
N ALA A 51 -23.99 7.90 34.80
CA ALA A 51 -23.66 9.21 35.35
C ALA A 51 -22.17 9.55 35.19
N SER A 52 -21.93 10.78 34.75
CA SER A 52 -20.69 11.57 34.77
C SER A 52 -19.63 11.13 35.79
N VAL A 53 -18.42 10.84 35.31
CA VAL A 53 -17.19 10.90 36.12
C VAL A 53 -16.14 11.69 35.36
N GLU A 54 -15.59 12.63 36.10
CA GLU A 54 -14.60 13.62 35.75
C GLU A 54 -13.30 13.03 35.19
N ASP A 55 -12.73 13.86 34.32
CA ASP A 55 -11.37 13.90 33.81
C ASP A 55 -10.32 13.41 34.83
N ASN A 56 -9.78 12.21 34.58
CA ASN A 56 -8.52 11.76 35.14
C ASN A 56 -7.59 11.44 33.99
N GLY A 57 -6.66 12.37 33.74
CA GLY A 57 -5.64 12.32 32.72
C GLY A 57 -4.94 10.97 32.63
N LEU A 58 -5.20 10.27 31.53
CA LEU A 58 -4.26 9.32 30.96
C LEU A 58 -3.30 10.14 30.09
N ASP A 59 -2.23 10.63 30.73
CA ASP A 59 -1.04 11.12 30.05
C ASP A 59 -0.33 9.91 29.42
N GLY A 60 -0.93 9.39 28.36
CA GLY A 60 -0.36 8.39 27.50
C GLY A 60 0.72 9.06 26.68
N HIS A 61 1.96 9.05 27.18
CA HIS A 61 3.15 9.22 26.35
C HIS A 61 3.14 8.16 25.24
N HIS A 62 2.41 8.39 24.16
CA HIS A 62 2.67 7.78 22.86
C HIS A 62 4.05 8.28 22.44
N ARG A 63 5.09 7.53 22.82
CA ARG A 63 6.44 7.75 22.32
C ARG A 63 6.38 7.75 20.80
N ASN A 64 6.86 8.82 20.18
CA ASN A 64 6.87 8.96 18.73
C ASN A 64 7.63 7.75 18.13
N PRO A 65 6.97 6.87 17.36
CA PRO A 65 7.61 5.67 16.83
C PRO A 65 8.77 5.96 15.86
N LEU A 66 8.84 7.17 15.29
CA LEU A 66 10.00 7.62 14.50
C LEU A 66 11.21 7.86 15.41
N PHE A 67 10.99 8.35 16.63
CA PHE A 67 12.06 8.59 17.61
C PHE A 67 12.68 7.29 18.13
N GLU A 68 11.87 6.27 18.42
CA GLU A 68 12.41 4.94 18.80
C GLU A 68 13.20 4.31 17.65
N LEU A 69 12.78 4.53 16.41
CA LEU A 69 13.48 4.05 15.22
C LEU A 69 14.80 4.80 14.97
N GLU A 70 14.81 6.12 15.14
CA GLU A 70 16.02 6.94 15.10
C GLU A 70 17.02 6.44 16.15
N LYS A 71 16.53 6.08 17.35
CA LYS A 71 17.36 5.55 18.44
C LYS A 71 17.93 4.16 18.13
N GLU A 72 17.11 3.19 17.73
CA GLU A 72 17.60 1.84 17.36
C GLU A 72 18.61 1.87 16.20
N THR A 73 18.39 2.78 15.25
CA THR A 73 19.31 2.98 14.12
C THR A 73 20.61 3.64 14.59
N SER A 74 20.52 4.63 15.49
CA SER A 74 21.68 5.31 16.09
C SER A 74 22.55 4.33 16.86
N ASP A 75 21.96 3.57 17.79
CA ASP A 75 22.69 2.62 18.65
C ASP A 75 23.50 1.62 17.80
N PHE A 76 22.95 1.14 16.68
CA PHE A 76 23.68 0.26 15.76
C PHE A 76 24.74 0.98 14.93
N LEU A 77 24.47 2.20 14.47
CA LEU A 77 25.46 2.99 13.75
C LEU A 77 26.68 3.27 14.63
N ASP A 78 26.47 3.41 15.93
CA ASP A 78 27.55 3.59 16.91
C ASP A 78 28.44 2.34 17.03
N GLU A 79 27.87 1.14 16.92
CA GLU A 79 28.60 -0.13 16.87
C GLU A 79 29.41 -0.34 15.56
N LEU A 80 29.06 0.37 14.49
CA LEU A 80 29.77 0.25 13.21
C LEU A 80 31.05 1.11 13.20
N ASP A 81 32.15 0.48 12.81
CA ASP A 81 33.44 1.13 12.51
C ASP A 81 33.35 1.91 11.18
N VAL A 82 32.70 3.08 11.27
CA VAL A 82 32.57 4.06 10.20
C VAL A 82 33.25 5.33 10.69
N PRO A 83 34.22 5.89 9.94
CA PRO A 83 34.88 7.13 10.31
C PRO A 83 33.85 8.24 10.56
N GLU A 84 34.02 9.00 11.64
CA GLU A 84 33.25 10.23 11.86
C GLU A 84 33.79 11.32 10.93
N ASP A 85 32.89 12.02 10.25
CA ASP A 85 33.24 13.06 9.27
C ASP A 85 33.94 14.24 9.98
N ASN A 86 35.27 14.27 9.93
CA ASN A 86 36.05 15.51 10.07
C ASN A 86 36.31 16.04 8.66
N GLU A 87 35.63 17.14 8.30
CA GLU A 87 35.82 17.97 7.10
C GLU A 87 36.18 17.24 5.81
N TYR A 88 35.17 16.82 5.04
CA TYR A 88 35.36 16.49 3.62
C TYR A 88 34.48 17.39 2.75
N VAL A 89 35.12 18.32 2.05
CA VAL A 89 34.55 19.11 0.95
C VAL A 89 35.04 18.48 -0.36
N GLU A 90 34.29 17.51 -0.90
CA GLU A 90 34.47 17.08 -2.29
C GLU A 90 33.16 17.18 -3.07
N ARG A 91 33.26 17.86 -4.21
CA ARG A 91 32.16 18.19 -5.14
C ARG A 91 31.59 16.92 -5.78
N SER A 92 30.52 16.39 -5.20
CA SER A 92 29.68 15.35 -5.79
C SER A 92 28.76 15.94 -6.85
N ARG A 93 29.27 16.18 -8.07
CA ARG A 93 28.45 16.69 -9.19
C ARG A 93 27.18 15.86 -9.44
N GLY A 94 27.19 14.55 -9.19
CA GLY A 94 26.00 13.69 -9.35
C GLY A 94 25.01 13.69 -8.18
N TYR A 95 25.35 14.22 -7.00
CA TYR A 95 24.47 14.23 -5.82
C TYR A 95 23.57 15.47 -5.79
N ASP A 96 24.05 16.60 -6.31
CA ASP A 96 23.28 17.84 -6.35
C ASP A 96 22.14 17.77 -7.37
N ASP A 97 22.36 17.05 -8.48
CA ASP A 97 21.40 16.87 -9.57
C ASP A 97 20.18 16.00 -9.17
N VAL A 98 20.35 15.08 -8.22
CA VAL A 98 19.29 14.16 -7.77
C VAL A 98 18.23 14.86 -6.91
N CYS A 99 18.62 15.91 -6.19
CA CYS A 99 17.80 16.56 -5.16
C CYS A 99 17.55 18.03 -5.45
N MET A 100 17.53 18.40 -6.74
CA MET A 100 17.18 19.74 -7.18
C MET A 100 15.76 20.06 -6.71
N GLN A 101 15.61 21.12 -5.93
CA GLN A 101 14.32 21.51 -5.39
C GLN A 101 13.58 22.41 -6.38
N PRO A 102 12.34 22.07 -6.74
CA PRO A 102 11.49 22.93 -7.53
C PRO A 102 11.32 24.30 -6.87
N ILE A 103 11.20 25.32 -7.71
CA ILE A 103 10.85 26.68 -7.28
C ILE A 103 9.32 26.76 -7.29
N ALA A 104 8.73 27.12 -6.15
CA ALA A 104 7.29 27.32 -6.07
C ALA A 104 6.82 28.31 -7.15
N ARG A 105 5.70 27.99 -7.81
CA ARG A 105 5.16 28.80 -8.89
C ARG A 105 3.76 29.27 -8.53
N ASN A 106 3.58 30.59 -8.46
CA ASN A 106 2.28 31.19 -8.22
C ASN A 106 1.63 31.47 -9.59
N PRO A 107 0.48 30.86 -9.92
CA PRO A 107 -0.23 31.16 -11.15
C PRO A 107 -0.73 32.60 -11.15
N LYS A 108 -0.54 33.31 -12.27
CA LYS A 108 -0.95 34.69 -12.48
C LYS A 108 -2.42 34.82 -12.86
N ARG A 109 -2.96 33.84 -13.61
CA ARG A 109 -4.36 33.83 -14.03
C ARG A 109 -5.23 33.32 -12.87
N GLU A 110 -6.12 34.16 -12.39
CA GLU A 110 -7.09 33.83 -11.34
C GLU A 110 -8.45 33.46 -11.95
N ALA A 111 -9.17 32.57 -11.25
CA ALA A 111 -10.51 32.14 -11.60
C ALA A 111 -11.52 32.74 -10.61
N PHE A 112 -12.64 33.28 -11.12
CA PHE A 112 -13.64 33.98 -10.33
C PHE A 112 -15.05 33.46 -10.60
N ILE A 113 -15.88 33.42 -9.56
CA ILE A 113 -17.33 33.23 -9.69
C ILE A 113 -17.99 34.53 -9.21
N GLY A 114 -18.51 35.30 -10.16
CA GLY A 114 -18.90 36.69 -9.89
C GLY A 114 -17.67 37.52 -9.52
N ASN A 115 -17.65 38.05 -8.29
CA ASN A 115 -16.56 38.90 -7.78
C ASN A 115 -15.67 38.19 -6.74
N VAL A 116 -15.88 36.91 -6.48
CA VAL A 116 -15.12 36.14 -5.47
C VAL A 116 -14.16 35.20 -6.19
N SER A 117 -12.89 35.21 -5.75
CA SER A 117 -11.92 34.27 -6.30
C SER A 117 -12.28 32.84 -5.90
N THR A 118 -12.01 31.89 -6.76
CA THR A 118 -12.21 30.45 -6.49
C THR A 118 -11.38 29.98 -5.29
N LEU A 119 -10.21 30.56 -5.05
CA LEU A 119 -9.40 30.30 -3.84
C LEU A 119 -10.08 30.79 -2.57
N ASP A 120 -10.67 31.99 -2.57
CA ASP A 120 -11.44 32.49 -1.43
C ASP A 120 -12.69 31.62 -1.19
N ILE A 121 -13.29 31.08 -2.25
CA ILE A 121 -14.39 30.11 -2.13
C ILE A 121 -13.90 28.85 -1.44
N ILE A 122 -12.79 28.24 -1.89
CA ILE A 122 -12.20 27.04 -1.28
C ILE A 122 -11.90 27.27 0.21
N ALA A 123 -11.39 28.46 0.57
CA ALA A 123 -11.07 28.82 1.94
C ALA A 123 -12.30 29.15 2.81
N SER A 124 -13.50 29.27 2.23
CA SER A 124 -14.70 29.65 2.97
C SER A 124 -15.32 28.49 3.77
N ASP A 125 -15.85 28.80 4.95
CA ASP A 125 -16.58 27.83 5.77
C ASP A 125 -17.80 27.23 5.05
N SER A 126 -18.45 28.03 4.18
CA SER A 126 -19.60 27.57 3.39
C SER A 126 -19.19 26.46 2.43
N PHE A 127 -18.16 26.68 1.62
CA PHE A 127 -17.68 25.67 0.67
C PHE A 127 -17.17 24.43 1.41
N ARG A 128 -16.44 24.63 2.51
CA ARG A 128 -15.97 23.54 3.36
C ARG A 128 -17.13 22.70 3.90
N ASN A 129 -18.22 23.30 4.39
CA ASN A 129 -19.38 22.54 4.87
C ASN A 129 -20.10 21.80 3.73
N ASP A 130 -20.28 22.45 2.58
CA ASP A 130 -20.94 21.84 1.42
C ASP A 130 -20.11 20.66 0.86
N SER A 131 -18.80 20.83 0.79
CA SER A 131 -17.87 19.80 0.32
C SER A 131 -17.85 18.60 1.26
N LEU A 132 -17.91 18.83 2.58
CA LEU A 132 -18.00 17.75 3.57
C LEU A 132 -19.25 16.90 3.34
N GLU A 133 -20.40 17.53 3.08
CA GLU A 133 -21.65 16.80 2.84
C GLU A 133 -21.67 16.10 1.47
N ARG A 134 -21.04 16.67 0.43
CA ARG A 134 -20.83 15.96 -0.84
C ARG A 134 -19.93 14.74 -0.65
N PHE A 135 -18.83 14.90 0.08
CA PHE A 135 -17.88 13.83 0.34
C PHE A 135 -18.51 12.67 1.12
N LYS A 136 -19.22 12.96 2.21
CA LYS A 136 -19.97 11.95 2.99
C LYS A 136 -20.98 11.19 2.12
N GLN A 137 -21.70 11.88 1.24
CA GLN A 137 -22.65 11.22 0.34
C GLN A 137 -22.01 10.25 -0.64
N VAL A 138 -20.80 10.54 -1.12
CA VAL A 138 -20.03 9.63 -1.99
C VAL A 138 -19.50 8.42 -1.20
N LEU A 139 -19.01 8.65 0.02
CA LEU A 139 -18.53 7.61 0.92
C LEU A 139 -19.64 6.64 1.36
N ASN A 140 -20.87 7.13 1.50
CA ASN A 140 -22.03 6.31 1.88
C ASN A 140 -22.47 5.29 0.80
N VAL A 141 -21.91 5.35 -0.43
CA VAL A 141 -22.18 4.35 -1.47
C VAL A 141 -21.20 3.19 -1.32
N PRO A 142 -21.64 1.96 -0.98
CA PRO A 142 -20.74 0.83 -0.72
C PRO A 142 -20.25 0.16 -2.01
N SER A 143 -19.42 0.87 -2.79
CA SER A 143 -18.84 0.42 -4.06
C SER A 143 -17.75 -0.65 -3.88
N VAL A 144 -18.09 -1.77 -3.25
CA VAL A 144 -17.12 -2.81 -2.87
C VAL A 144 -16.79 -3.73 -4.06
N SER A 145 -15.50 -3.96 -4.31
CA SER A 145 -15.00 -4.97 -5.26
C SER A 145 -14.46 -6.21 -4.52
N TYR A 146 -14.45 -7.36 -5.19
CA TYR A 146 -14.01 -8.65 -4.64
C TYR A 146 -13.13 -9.39 -5.65
N ASP A 147 -12.17 -10.19 -5.18
CA ASP A 147 -11.28 -10.96 -6.07
C ASP A 147 -12.02 -11.93 -7.00
N ASP A 148 -13.26 -12.30 -6.66
CA ASP A 148 -14.10 -13.26 -7.39
C ASP A 148 -15.25 -12.59 -8.18
N MET A 149 -15.14 -11.29 -8.48
CA MET A 149 -16.12 -10.59 -9.32
C MET A 149 -16.22 -11.24 -10.71
N GLY A 150 -17.44 -11.47 -11.17
CA GLY A 150 -17.72 -12.02 -12.51
C GLY A 150 -17.61 -10.97 -13.62
N PRO A 151 -17.93 -11.35 -14.87
CA PRO A 151 -17.97 -10.41 -15.99
C PRO A 151 -18.83 -9.17 -15.70
N VAL A 152 -18.38 -7.98 -16.13
CA VAL A 152 -19.00 -6.68 -15.81
C VAL A 152 -20.48 -6.63 -16.19
N ASP A 153 -20.84 -7.16 -17.36
CA ASP A 153 -22.21 -7.12 -17.87
C ASP A 153 -23.14 -8.21 -17.27
N GLU A 154 -22.60 -9.14 -16.48
CA GLU A 154 -23.32 -10.31 -15.96
C GLU A 154 -23.47 -10.29 -14.44
N ASP A 155 -22.43 -9.86 -13.71
CA ASP A 155 -22.42 -9.90 -12.25
C ASP A 155 -23.18 -8.68 -11.67
N PRO A 156 -24.29 -8.89 -10.96
CA PRO A 156 -25.10 -7.79 -10.42
C PRO A 156 -24.37 -6.96 -9.37
N ARG A 157 -23.25 -7.44 -8.79
CA ARG A 157 -22.45 -6.67 -7.83
C ARG A 157 -21.90 -5.38 -8.45
N TRP A 158 -21.66 -5.34 -9.76
CA TRP A 158 -21.23 -4.12 -10.47
C TRP A 158 -22.28 -3.01 -10.51
N LYS A 159 -23.57 -3.31 -10.29
CA LYS A 159 -24.64 -2.30 -10.37
C LYS A 159 -24.50 -1.16 -9.37
N ILE A 160 -23.74 -1.35 -8.29
CA ILE A 160 -23.49 -0.30 -7.29
C ILE A 160 -22.76 0.91 -7.90
N PHE A 161 -21.95 0.71 -8.94
CA PHE A 161 -21.24 1.79 -9.61
C PHE A 161 -22.17 2.68 -10.44
N SER A 162 -23.31 2.15 -10.93
CA SER A 162 -24.36 3.00 -11.51
C SER A 162 -25.00 3.92 -10.46
N VAL A 163 -25.20 3.42 -9.24
CA VAL A 163 -25.73 4.23 -8.12
C VAL A 163 -24.74 5.33 -7.74
N LEU A 164 -23.44 4.99 -7.70
CA LEU A 164 -22.39 5.97 -7.46
C LEU A 164 -22.35 7.03 -8.57
N GLU A 165 -22.47 6.63 -9.84
CA GLU A 165 -22.51 7.59 -10.95
C GLU A 165 -23.70 8.55 -10.85
N GLU A 166 -24.91 8.04 -10.57
CA GLU A 166 -26.10 8.87 -10.37
C GLU A 166 -25.89 9.87 -9.22
N LYS A 167 -25.25 9.41 -8.14
CA LYS A 167 -24.88 10.27 -7.02
C LYS A 167 -23.91 11.36 -7.46
N LEU A 168 -22.81 11.02 -8.13
CA LEU A 168 -21.83 11.99 -8.64
C LEU A 168 -22.48 13.01 -9.59
N ARG A 169 -23.36 12.57 -10.50
CA ARG A 169 -24.11 13.45 -11.40
C ARG A 169 -24.95 14.48 -10.65
N SER A 170 -25.61 14.05 -9.57
CA SER A 170 -26.43 14.95 -8.76
C SER A 170 -25.60 15.96 -7.96
N LEU A 171 -24.40 15.57 -7.51
CA LEU A 171 -23.54 16.40 -6.67
C LEU A 171 -22.67 17.38 -7.48
N PHE A 172 -22.31 17.02 -8.71
CA PHE A 172 -21.41 17.78 -9.59
C PHE A 172 -22.04 18.08 -10.97
N PRO A 173 -23.22 18.72 -11.02
CA PRO A 173 -23.96 18.90 -12.27
C PRO A 173 -23.22 19.79 -13.28
N THR A 174 -22.42 20.76 -12.84
CA THR A 174 -21.65 21.59 -13.75
C THR A 174 -20.57 20.76 -14.44
N THR A 175 -19.85 19.92 -13.71
CA THR A 175 -18.83 19.00 -14.24
C THR A 175 -19.41 18.14 -15.36
N PHE A 176 -20.52 17.43 -15.09
CA PHE A 176 -21.16 16.56 -16.08
C PHE A 176 -21.82 17.31 -17.25
N GLY A 177 -22.15 18.58 -17.07
CA GLY A 177 -22.75 19.43 -18.11
C GLY A 177 -21.73 20.15 -19.00
N HIS A 178 -20.52 20.42 -18.50
CA HIS A 178 -19.51 21.25 -19.19
C HIS A 178 -18.31 20.46 -19.69
N ILE A 179 -17.97 19.36 -19.02
CA ILE A 179 -16.80 18.54 -19.35
C ILE A 179 -17.26 17.27 -20.06
N LYS A 180 -16.57 16.89 -21.15
CA LYS A 180 -16.96 15.73 -21.96
C LYS A 180 -16.80 14.46 -21.14
N PHE A 181 -17.90 13.77 -20.88
CA PHE A 181 -17.95 12.51 -20.15
C PHE A 181 -18.10 11.30 -21.08
N GLU A 182 -17.29 10.27 -20.86
CA GLU A 182 -17.37 8.97 -21.54
C GLU A 182 -17.37 7.84 -20.50
N ARG A 183 -18.30 6.90 -20.64
CA ARG A 183 -18.23 5.60 -19.93
C ARG A 183 -17.32 4.66 -20.69
N VAL A 184 -16.41 3.99 -19.99
CA VAL A 184 -15.45 3.04 -20.54
C VAL A 184 -15.58 1.71 -19.81
N ALA A 185 -15.71 0.62 -20.58
CA ALA A 185 -15.82 -0.75 -20.05
C ALA A 185 -16.91 -0.92 -18.96
N GLY A 186 -18.07 -0.31 -19.17
CA GLY A 186 -19.18 -0.30 -18.21
C GLY A 186 -19.11 0.92 -17.29
N HIS A 187 -18.33 0.83 -16.23
CA HIS A 187 -18.38 1.77 -15.10
C HIS A 187 -17.14 2.69 -14.96
N GLY A 188 -16.15 2.58 -15.85
CA GLY A 188 -14.99 3.47 -15.84
C GLY A 188 -15.35 4.84 -16.40
N PHE A 189 -14.79 5.91 -15.84
CA PHE A 189 -15.09 7.27 -16.31
C PHE A 189 -13.87 7.92 -16.97
N LEU A 190 -14.12 8.54 -18.11
CA LEU A 190 -13.19 9.47 -18.73
C LEU A 190 -13.86 10.85 -18.85
N PHE A 191 -13.38 11.82 -18.09
CA PHE A 191 -13.76 13.22 -18.26
C PHE A 191 -12.65 13.94 -19.02
N THR A 192 -12.95 14.44 -20.22
CA THR A 192 -11.98 15.18 -21.05
C THR A 192 -12.39 16.65 -21.09
N TRP A 193 -11.66 17.50 -20.36
CA TRP A 193 -11.80 18.95 -20.44
C TRP A 193 -10.85 19.49 -21.49
N GLU A 194 -11.39 19.70 -22.70
CA GLU A 194 -10.58 20.11 -23.84
C GLU A 194 -9.92 21.47 -23.60
N GLY A 195 -8.60 21.51 -23.83
CA GLY A 195 -7.82 22.72 -23.75
C GLY A 195 -7.93 23.58 -25.00
N SER A 196 -7.62 24.87 -24.87
CA SER A 196 -7.60 25.79 -26.00
C SER A 196 -6.44 25.57 -26.98
N ASP A 197 -5.37 24.89 -26.56
CA ASP A 197 -4.17 24.62 -27.36
C ASP A 197 -3.95 23.10 -27.53
N SER A 198 -4.34 22.58 -28.70
CA SER A 198 -4.23 21.16 -29.03
C SER A 198 -2.80 20.68 -29.32
N SER A 199 -1.81 21.58 -29.35
CA SER A 199 -0.39 21.21 -29.50
C SER A 199 0.23 20.72 -28.18
N LEU A 200 -0.42 21.01 -27.05
CA LEU A 200 0.03 20.60 -25.72
C LEU A 200 -0.50 19.20 -25.38
N LYS A 201 0.39 18.29 -24.95
CA LYS A 201 0.00 16.97 -24.44
C LYS A 201 -0.93 17.12 -23.23
N PRO A 202 -2.00 16.33 -23.04
CA PRO A 202 -2.87 16.48 -21.87
C PRO A 202 -2.17 16.15 -20.54
N ILE A 203 -2.76 16.57 -19.42
CA ILE A 203 -2.48 16.02 -18.09
C ILE A 203 -3.64 15.11 -17.66
N VAL A 204 -3.35 14.05 -16.92
CA VAL A 204 -4.33 13.06 -16.45
C VAL A 204 -4.26 12.95 -14.94
N PHE A 205 -5.40 13.14 -14.29
CA PHE A 205 -5.62 12.81 -12.89
C PHE A 205 -6.33 11.47 -12.80
N MET A 206 -5.83 10.59 -11.95
CA MET A 206 -6.41 9.29 -11.68
C MET A 206 -7.02 9.28 -10.28
N ALA A 207 -8.06 8.47 -10.14
CA ALA A 207 -8.62 8.01 -8.88
C ALA A 207 -9.41 6.74 -9.18
N HIS A 208 -9.87 6.02 -8.15
CA HIS A 208 -10.74 4.88 -8.32
C HIS A 208 -12.03 5.00 -7.49
N GLN A 209 -13.05 4.24 -7.92
CA GLN A 209 -14.39 4.28 -7.31
C GLN A 209 -14.58 3.19 -6.27
N ASP A 210 -13.89 2.07 -6.43
CA ASP A 210 -14.10 0.89 -5.61
C ASP A 210 -13.39 0.99 -4.27
N VAL A 211 -13.74 0.08 -3.38
CA VAL A 211 -13.15 0.02 -2.04
C VAL A 211 -13.07 -1.45 -1.61
N VAL A 212 -12.08 -1.79 -0.78
CA VAL A 212 -12.00 -3.16 -0.23
C VAL A 212 -13.21 -3.54 0.65
N PRO A 213 -13.53 -4.85 0.75
CA PRO A 213 -14.58 -5.34 1.65
C PRO A 213 -14.37 -5.00 3.12
N VAL A 214 -15.46 -5.04 3.88
CA VAL A 214 -15.44 -5.00 5.35
C VAL A 214 -15.88 -6.36 5.87
N ALA A 215 -15.00 -7.04 6.62
CA ALA A 215 -15.32 -8.34 7.19
C ALA A 215 -16.40 -8.22 8.27
N GLU A 216 -17.43 -9.08 8.21
CA GLU A 216 -18.53 -9.09 9.19
C GLU A 216 -18.03 -9.22 10.63
N SER A 217 -17.00 -10.07 10.84
CA SER A 217 -16.37 -10.29 12.15
C SER A 217 -15.65 -9.07 12.72
N SER A 218 -15.43 -8.03 11.90
CA SER A 218 -14.76 -6.79 12.30
C SER A 218 -15.72 -5.62 12.52
N LEU A 219 -17.01 -5.76 12.19
CA LEU A 219 -17.97 -4.65 12.24
C LEU A 219 -18.10 -4.02 13.63
N ASN A 220 -17.97 -4.82 14.69
CA ASN A 220 -17.99 -4.35 16.07
C ASN A 220 -16.70 -3.61 16.52
N LEU A 221 -15.65 -3.61 15.69
CA LEU A 221 -14.40 -2.88 15.93
C LEU A 221 -14.39 -1.50 15.25
N TRP A 222 -15.38 -1.21 14.40
CA TRP A 222 -15.57 0.11 13.82
C TRP A 222 -16.21 1.06 14.83
N LEU A 223 -15.56 2.19 15.07
CA LEU A 223 -16.07 3.30 15.88
C LEU A 223 -17.30 3.93 15.24
N TYR A 224 -17.30 4.00 13.90
CA TYR A 224 -18.41 4.50 13.08
C TYR A 224 -18.69 3.51 11.96
N PRO A 225 -19.97 3.30 11.56
CA PRO A 225 -20.28 2.34 10.51
C PRO A 225 -19.54 2.68 9.20
N PRO A 226 -18.92 1.69 8.52
CA PRO A 226 -17.98 1.92 7.41
C PRO A 226 -18.60 2.65 6.21
N PHE A 227 -19.92 2.50 5.99
CA PHE A 227 -20.65 3.15 4.90
C PHE A 227 -21.67 4.18 5.41
N ASN A 228 -21.42 4.73 6.61
CA ASN A 228 -22.13 5.89 7.15
C ASN A 228 -21.10 6.91 7.62
N ALA A 229 -20.58 7.66 6.64
CA ALA A 229 -19.48 8.59 6.81
C ALA A 229 -19.77 9.58 7.93
N THR A 230 -18.90 9.57 8.94
CA THR A 230 -19.05 10.36 10.15
C THR A 230 -17.90 11.34 10.27
N TYR A 231 -18.22 12.63 10.39
CA TYR A 231 -17.24 13.64 10.75
C TYR A 231 -17.14 13.73 12.28
N HIS A 232 -15.95 13.50 12.82
CA HIS A 232 -15.68 13.58 14.25
C HIS A 232 -14.24 14.05 14.48
N ASP A 233 -14.05 15.01 15.39
CA ASP A 233 -12.74 15.55 15.79
C ASP A 233 -11.80 15.91 14.63
N GLY A 234 -12.35 16.57 13.60
CA GLY A 234 -11.58 17.01 12.44
C GLY A 234 -11.27 15.92 11.41
N ASN A 235 -11.77 14.70 11.60
CA ASN A 235 -11.58 13.57 10.70
C ASN A 235 -12.92 13.12 10.11
N VAL A 236 -12.88 12.57 8.89
CA VAL A 236 -14.00 11.85 8.28
C VAL A 236 -13.70 10.36 8.33
N TYR A 237 -14.52 9.60 9.06
CA TYR A 237 -14.41 8.15 9.20
C TYR A 237 -15.39 7.45 8.25
N ALA A 238 -14.85 6.64 7.33
CA ALA A 238 -15.60 5.76 6.43
C ALA A 238 -14.63 4.84 5.67
N ARG A 239 -15.13 3.73 5.15
CA ARG A 239 -14.42 2.96 4.11
C ARG A 239 -14.37 3.80 2.83
N GLY A 240 -13.18 3.96 2.27
CA GLY A 240 -12.91 4.80 1.11
C GLY A 240 -12.61 6.27 1.43
N ALA A 241 -12.54 6.64 2.71
CA ALA A 241 -12.23 7.99 3.14
C ALA A 241 -10.82 8.43 2.73
N VAL A 242 -9.85 7.52 2.73
CA VAL A 242 -8.47 7.81 2.30
C VAL A 242 -8.10 7.11 0.99
N ASP A 243 -8.77 6.00 0.67
CA ASP A 243 -8.42 5.12 -0.46
C ASP A 243 -9.69 4.68 -1.22
N ASP A 244 -10.07 5.35 -2.32
CA ASP A 244 -9.49 6.59 -2.86
C ASP A 244 -10.57 7.61 -3.23
N LYS A 245 -11.73 7.53 -2.57
CA LYS A 245 -12.83 8.47 -2.85
C LYS A 245 -12.47 9.90 -2.46
N SER A 246 -11.46 10.11 -1.61
CA SER A 246 -10.89 11.43 -1.35
C SER A 246 -10.34 12.09 -2.61
N SER A 247 -9.55 11.38 -3.41
CA SER A 247 -8.99 11.94 -4.65
C SER A 247 -10.08 12.13 -5.69
N LEU A 248 -11.00 11.15 -5.82
CA LEU A 248 -12.17 11.25 -6.70
C LEU A 248 -12.98 12.52 -6.41
N VAL A 249 -13.37 12.75 -5.16
CA VAL A 249 -14.17 13.92 -4.78
C VAL A 249 -13.36 15.21 -4.94
N ALA A 250 -12.06 15.20 -4.59
CA ALA A 250 -11.24 16.40 -4.74
C ALA A 250 -11.12 16.85 -6.22
N ILE A 251 -10.92 15.90 -7.15
CA ILE A 251 -10.88 16.17 -8.59
C ILE A 251 -12.23 16.75 -9.07
N PHE A 252 -13.35 16.16 -8.63
CA PHE A 252 -14.67 16.62 -9.04
C PHE A 252 -15.03 18.00 -8.46
N GLU A 253 -14.66 18.28 -7.21
CA GLU A 253 -14.80 19.61 -6.60
C GLU A 253 -14.02 20.67 -7.38
N THR A 254 -12.76 20.36 -7.74
CA THR A 254 -11.94 21.24 -8.56
C THR A 254 -12.57 21.49 -9.93
N PHE A 255 -13.03 20.44 -10.62
CA PHE A 255 -13.67 20.56 -11.93
C PHE A 255 -14.96 21.36 -11.85
N GLU A 256 -15.80 21.10 -10.86
CA GLU A 256 -17.06 21.79 -10.62
C GLU A 256 -16.84 23.28 -10.39
N LEU A 257 -15.86 23.63 -9.54
CA LEU A 257 -15.55 25.00 -9.19
C LEU A 257 -14.96 25.79 -10.37
N LEU A 258 -13.95 25.23 -11.04
CA LEU A 258 -13.34 25.89 -12.20
C LEU A 258 -14.34 26.02 -13.37
N ALA A 259 -15.20 25.02 -13.60
CA ALA A 259 -16.20 25.09 -14.66
C ALA A 259 -17.24 26.18 -14.37
N LYS A 260 -17.68 26.35 -13.10
CA LYS A 260 -18.55 27.47 -12.69
C LYS A 260 -17.91 28.84 -12.87
N SER A 261 -16.58 28.92 -12.83
CA SER A 261 -15.83 30.16 -13.09
C SER A 261 -15.67 30.49 -14.58
N ASN A 262 -16.25 29.67 -15.48
CA ASN A 262 -16.02 29.72 -16.93
C ASN A 262 -14.53 29.60 -17.29
N TRP A 263 -13.78 28.80 -16.54
CA TRP A 263 -12.39 28.52 -16.87
C TRP A 263 -12.32 27.73 -18.18
N THR A 264 -11.37 28.09 -19.03
CA THR A 264 -10.96 27.28 -20.18
C THR A 264 -9.49 26.95 -19.98
N PRO A 265 -9.14 25.66 -19.79
CA PRO A 265 -7.76 25.28 -19.61
C PRO A 265 -7.00 25.48 -20.92
N LYS A 266 -5.71 25.76 -20.84
CA LYS A 266 -4.85 25.90 -22.02
C LYS A 266 -4.53 24.53 -22.60
N ARG A 267 -4.18 23.58 -21.74
CA ARG A 267 -3.88 22.18 -22.05
C ARG A 267 -5.09 21.32 -21.70
N THR A 268 -5.36 20.26 -22.45
CA THR A 268 -6.44 19.33 -22.10
C THR A 268 -6.18 18.70 -20.73
N VAL A 269 -7.19 18.73 -19.85
CA VAL A 269 -7.16 18.12 -18.51
C VAL A 269 -8.10 16.93 -18.52
N ILE A 270 -7.63 15.77 -18.06
CA ILE A 270 -8.39 14.53 -18.10
C ILE A 270 -8.51 13.96 -16.68
N ALA A 271 -9.71 13.54 -16.29
CA ALA A 271 -9.87 12.62 -15.17
C ALA A 271 -10.15 11.21 -15.71
N SER A 272 -9.32 10.25 -15.30
CA SER A 272 -9.40 8.84 -15.68
C SER A 272 -9.69 8.01 -14.43
N ILE A 273 -10.95 7.61 -14.26
CA ILE A 273 -11.45 7.05 -13.00
C ILE A 273 -11.79 5.56 -13.15
N GLY A 274 -11.04 4.71 -12.44
CA GLY A 274 -11.25 3.25 -12.39
C GLY A 274 -12.44 2.83 -11.51
N PHE A 275 -12.79 1.54 -11.54
CA PHE A 275 -13.82 0.94 -10.67
C PHE A 275 -13.44 -0.46 -10.15
N ASP A 276 -12.19 -0.87 -10.34
CA ASP A 276 -11.70 -2.17 -9.91
C ASP A 276 -10.21 -2.16 -9.50
N GLU A 277 -9.70 -1.02 -9.01
CA GLU A 277 -8.28 -0.88 -8.63
C GLU A 277 -7.90 -1.92 -7.58
N GLU A 278 -8.77 -2.10 -6.58
CA GLU A 278 -8.55 -2.96 -5.41
C GLU A 278 -8.42 -4.45 -5.80
N ILE A 279 -8.79 -4.79 -7.05
CA ILE A 279 -8.64 -6.12 -7.65
C ILE A 279 -7.75 -6.12 -8.90
N SER A 280 -6.94 -5.05 -9.06
CA SER A 280 -5.87 -4.80 -10.05
C SER A 280 -6.24 -4.11 -11.36
N GLY A 281 -7.42 -3.51 -11.49
CA GLY A 281 -7.73 -2.61 -12.61
C GLY A 281 -7.93 -3.27 -13.97
N PHE A 282 -8.15 -4.58 -14.02
CA PHE A 282 -8.24 -5.33 -15.28
C PHE A 282 -9.54 -5.06 -16.05
N TYR A 283 -10.61 -4.65 -15.36
CA TYR A 283 -11.91 -4.35 -15.93
C TYR A 283 -12.06 -2.87 -16.31
N SER A 284 -11.29 -1.96 -15.71
CA SER A 284 -11.42 -0.51 -15.92
C SER A 284 -10.14 0.16 -16.41
N ALA A 285 -9.11 0.28 -15.57
CA ALA A 285 -7.88 1.00 -15.82
C ALA A 285 -7.15 0.55 -17.08
N LYS A 286 -7.15 -0.77 -17.34
CA LYS A 286 -6.65 -1.31 -18.61
C LYS A 286 -7.32 -0.65 -19.82
N TYR A 287 -8.65 -0.59 -19.85
CA TYR A 287 -9.41 -0.06 -20.97
C TYR A 287 -9.33 1.46 -21.05
N LEU A 288 -9.28 2.15 -19.90
CA LEU A 288 -9.06 3.59 -19.82
C LEU A 288 -7.68 3.97 -20.41
N ALA A 289 -6.63 3.25 -20.01
CA ALA A 289 -5.29 3.41 -20.58
C ALA A 289 -5.27 3.13 -22.09
N ASP A 290 -5.91 2.05 -22.55
CA ASP A 290 -6.01 1.72 -23.98
C ASP A 290 -6.71 2.84 -24.77
N ARG A 291 -7.73 3.51 -24.20
CA ARG A 291 -8.40 4.67 -24.81
C ARG A 291 -7.49 5.90 -24.88
N LEU A 292 -6.75 6.21 -23.82
CA LEU A 292 -5.80 7.32 -23.82
C LEU A 292 -4.65 7.08 -24.80
N TYR A 293 -4.09 5.87 -24.78
CA TYR A 293 -3.06 5.45 -25.73
C TYR A 293 -3.54 5.57 -27.18
N SER A 294 -4.77 5.14 -27.46
CA SER A 294 -5.35 5.23 -28.80
C SER A 294 -5.56 6.69 -29.26
N ARG A 295 -5.86 7.60 -28.33
CA ARG A 295 -6.13 9.01 -28.62
C ARG A 295 -4.86 9.85 -28.78
N TYR A 296 -3.86 9.62 -27.94
CA TYR A 296 -2.67 10.49 -27.85
C TYR A 296 -1.37 9.80 -28.27
N GLY A 297 -1.38 8.48 -28.49
CA GLY A 297 -0.21 7.69 -28.87
C GLY A 297 0.73 7.37 -27.70
N PRO A 298 1.86 6.68 -27.99
CA PRO A 298 2.86 6.35 -26.99
C PRO A 298 3.49 7.61 -26.40
N ASN A 299 3.58 7.68 -25.07
CA ASN A 299 4.05 8.88 -24.34
C ASN A 299 3.30 10.16 -24.74
N GLY A 300 2.03 10.03 -25.15
CA GLY A 300 1.18 11.13 -25.62
C GLY A 300 0.68 12.07 -24.52
N VAL A 301 0.81 11.68 -23.25
CA VAL A 301 0.36 12.43 -22.08
C VAL A 301 1.56 13.06 -21.34
N GLU A 302 1.42 14.31 -20.90
CA GLU A 302 2.47 15.09 -20.21
C GLU A 302 2.72 14.61 -18.79
N LEU A 303 1.63 14.35 -18.06
CA LEU A 303 1.62 14.02 -16.65
C LEU A 303 0.48 13.03 -16.41
N ILE A 304 0.77 11.94 -15.70
CA ILE A 304 -0.23 11.13 -15.02
C ILE A 304 0.03 11.25 -13.53
N LEU A 305 -0.97 11.70 -12.78
CA LEU A 305 -0.93 11.78 -11.32
C LEU A 305 -1.97 10.84 -10.74
N ASP A 306 -1.52 9.91 -9.91
CA ASP A 306 -2.34 8.91 -9.23
C ASP A 306 -2.10 8.95 -7.71
N GLU A 307 -2.84 8.15 -6.96
CA GLU A 307 -2.70 8.03 -5.51
C GLU A 307 -1.33 7.51 -5.06
N GLY A 308 -0.96 7.78 -3.81
CA GLY A 308 0.24 7.25 -3.18
C GLY A 308 1.16 8.34 -2.68
N GLY A 309 2.47 8.08 -2.65
CA GLY A 309 3.42 9.00 -2.02
C GLY A 309 3.05 9.30 -0.56
N PHE A 310 3.72 10.27 0.05
CA PHE A 310 3.39 10.70 1.41
C PHE A 310 4.10 12.00 1.77
N MET A 311 3.55 12.71 2.75
CA MET A 311 4.23 13.82 3.40
C MET A 311 4.64 13.41 4.81
N LEU A 312 5.90 13.62 5.19
CA LEU A 312 6.38 13.33 6.54
C LEU A 312 7.34 14.39 7.08
N ASP A 313 7.31 14.59 8.39
CA ASP A 313 8.41 15.25 9.10
C ASP A 313 9.47 14.21 9.46
N PHE A 314 10.68 14.40 8.96
CA PHE A 314 11.79 13.48 9.20
C PHE A 314 13.10 14.23 9.40
N PHE A 315 13.88 13.83 10.41
CA PHE A 315 15.17 14.44 10.75
C PHE A 315 15.18 15.99 10.81
N GLY A 316 14.07 16.59 11.23
CA GLY A 316 13.92 18.05 11.37
C GLY A 316 13.58 18.80 10.08
N LYS A 317 13.07 18.12 9.04
CA LYS A 317 12.52 18.73 7.82
C LYS A 317 11.22 18.04 7.39
N ARG A 318 10.35 18.81 6.73
CA ARG A 318 9.17 18.28 6.04
C ARG A 318 9.56 17.83 4.63
N TYR A 319 9.29 16.57 4.34
CA TYR A 319 9.51 15.95 3.04
C TYR A 319 8.19 15.61 2.38
N VAL A 320 8.09 15.91 1.08
CA VAL A 320 7.00 15.47 0.22
C VAL A 320 7.57 14.42 -0.72
N ALA A 321 7.27 13.16 -0.43
CA ALA A 321 7.77 12.03 -1.17
C ALA A 321 6.81 11.70 -2.32
N VAL A 322 7.19 12.11 -3.52
CA VAL A 322 6.45 11.84 -4.76
C VAL A 322 6.96 10.53 -5.32
N SER A 323 6.09 9.52 -5.43
CA SER A 323 6.52 8.21 -5.92
C SER A 323 6.66 8.24 -7.44
N VAL A 324 7.87 7.95 -7.92
CA VAL A 324 8.23 7.96 -9.35
C VAL A 324 8.30 6.54 -9.94
N SER A 325 8.08 5.52 -9.11
CA SER A 325 8.01 4.12 -9.50
C SER A 325 7.36 3.30 -8.38
N GLU A 326 7.10 2.02 -8.66
CA GLU A 326 6.48 1.03 -7.79
C GLU A 326 7.26 -0.29 -7.82
N LYS A 327 7.12 -1.07 -6.76
CA LYS A 327 7.63 -2.45 -6.74
C LYS A 327 6.87 -3.33 -7.74
N GLY A 328 7.47 -4.44 -8.15
CA GLY A 328 6.76 -5.45 -8.93
C GLY A 328 5.79 -6.24 -8.05
N TYR A 329 5.00 -7.11 -8.66
CA TYR A 329 3.98 -7.91 -7.98
C TYR A 329 3.93 -9.32 -8.54
N VAL A 330 3.76 -10.32 -7.68
CA VAL A 330 3.29 -11.64 -8.10
C VAL A 330 2.71 -12.41 -6.93
N ASP A 331 1.56 -13.04 -7.12
CA ASP A 331 1.11 -14.08 -6.23
C ASP A 331 1.58 -15.44 -6.74
N VAL A 332 2.09 -16.27 -5.83
CA VAL A 332 2.45 -17.66 -6.12
C VAL A 332 1.45 -18.57 -5.42
N GLU A 333 0.62 -19.27 -6.19
CA GLU A 333 -0.26 -20.30 -5.66
C GLU A 333 0.51 -21.62 -5.56
N LEU A 334 0.60 -22.15 -4.35
CA LEU A 334 1.14 -23.48 -4.05
C LEU A 334 -0.03 -24.43 -3.84
N SER A 335 -0.10 -25.50 -4.63
CA SER A 335 -1.13 -26.52 -4.53
C SER A 335 -0.50 -27.87 -4.27
N LEU A 336 -0.81 -28.45 -3.12
CA LEU A 336 -0.30 -29.75 -2.69
C LEU A 336 -1.43 -30.77 -2.64
N LYS A 337 -1.30 -31.84 -3.42
CA LYS A 337 -2.23 -32.97 -3.48
C LYS A 337 -1.59 -34.24 -2.95
N THR A 338 -2.30 -34.97 -2.10
CA THR A 338 -1.91 -36.28 -1.54
C THR A 338 -3.13 -37.18 -1.48
N ALA A 339 -2.97 -38.44 -1.06
CA ALA A 339 -4.07 -39.41 -1.02
C ALA A 339 -5.23 -39.09 -0.04
N GLY A 340 -5.07 -38.18 0.92
CA GLY A 340 -6.06 -37.93 1.97
C GLY A 340 -6.24 -39.14 2.90
N GLY A 341 -7.44 -39.31 3.47
CA GLY A 341 -7.81 -40.53 4.21
C GLY A 341 -8.47 -40.33 5.57
N HIS A 342 -8.60 -41.43 6.32
CA HIS A 342 -9.28 -41.46 7.62
C HIS A 342 -8.33 -41.08 8.76
N SER A 343 -8.72 -40.13 9.62
CA SER A 343 -7.84 -39.60 10.68
C SER A 343 -7.42 -40.63 11.74
N SER A 344 -8.08 -41.79 11.85
CA SER A 344 -7.69 -42.86 12.78
C SER A 344 -6.51 -43.71 12.29
N VAL A 345 -6.16 -43.63 11.01
CA VAL A 345 -5.00 -44.33 10.41
C VAL A 345 -4.26 -43.32 9.51
N PRO A 346 -3.69 -42.26 10.09
CA PRO A 346 -3.05 -41.23 9.30
C PRO A 346 -1.74 -41.74 8.67
N PRO A 347 -1.32 -41.19 7.52
CA PRO A 347 0.03 -41.37 7.02
C PRO A 347 1.05 -40.71 7.98
N ALA A 348 2.35 -40.96 7.76
CA ALA A 348 3.42 -40.39 8.58
C ALA A 348 3.42 -38.85 8.61
N ARG A 349 2.96 -38.21 7.53
CA ARG A 349 2.74 -36.76 7.41
C ARG A 349 1.46 -36.51 6.64
N THR A 350 0.60 -35.65 7.17
CA THR A 350 -0.65 -35.25 6.53
C THR A 350 -0.42 -34.12 5.53
N ASN A 351 -1.39 -33.88 4.64
CA ASN A 351 -1.30 -32.85 3.60
C ASN A 351 -1.05 -31.44 4.18
N ILE A 352 -1.80 -31.06 5.22
CA ILE A 352 -1.65 -29.75 5.88
C ILE A 352 -0.30 -29.63 6.59
N GLU A 353 0.21 -30.71 7.21
CA GLU A 353 1.53 -30.70 7.84
C GLU A 353 2.66 -30.53 6.81
N LEU A 354 2.52 -31.12 5.62
CA LEU A 354 3.48 -30.94 4.52
C LEU A 354 3.43 -29.52 3.95
N MET A 355 2.24 -28.96 3.73
CA MET A 355 2.10 -27.55 3.30
C MET A 355 2.68 -26.60 4.36
N SER A 356 2.45 -26.88 5.64
CA SER A 356 2.98 -26.07 6.75
C SER A 356 4.50 -26.12 6.80
N GLU A 357 5.11 -27.30 6.65
CA GLU A 357 6.57 -27.43 6.53
C GLU A 357 7.10 -26.62 5.34
N LEU A 358 6.47 -26.79 4.17
CA LEU A 358 6.88 -26.09 2.96
C LEU A 358 6.87 -24.57 3.13
N ILE A 359 5.83 -24.02 3.74
CA ILE A 359 5.71 -22.57 3.99
C ILE A 359 6.84 -22.07 4.91
N LEU A 360 7.13 -22.81 5.98
CA LEU A 360 8.15 -22.45 6.97
C LEU A 360 9.58 -22.56 6.43
N GLU A 361 9.84 -23.50 5.52
CA GLU A 361 11.19 -23.78 4.99
C GLU A 361 11.62 -22.86 3.84
N GLN A 362 10.70 -22.10 3.23
CA GLN A 362 10.98 -21.32 2.01
C GLN A 362 12.04 -20.21 2.19
N GLY A 363 12.41 -19.82 3.41
CA GLY A 363 13.35 -18.71 3.64
C GLY A 363 12.77 -17.35 3.24
N GLN A 364 13.60 -16.31 3.21
CA GLN A 364 13.20 -14.94 2.89
C GLN A 364 14.16 -14.34 1.85
N PHE A 365 13.69 -13.34 1.09
CA PHE A 365 14.58 -12.57 0.22
C PHE A 365 15.51 -11.69 1.06
N HIS A 366 16.76 -11.58 0.63
CA HIS A 366 17.74 -10.74 1.29
C HIS A 366 17.52 -9.26 0.92
N PRO A 367 17.59 -8.33 1.89
CA PRO A 367 17.56 -6.90 1.60
C PRO A 367 18.73 -6.49 0.70
N ASN A 368 18.44 -5.82 -0.40
CA ASN A 368 19.44 -5.37 -1.37
C ASN A 368 19.08 -3.99 -1.94
N LEU A 369 19.59 -2.94 -1.29
CA LEU A 369 19.53 -1.58 -1.82
C LEU A 369 20.51 -1.44 -2.99
N ILE A 370 20.03 -0.85 -4.08
CA ILE A 370 20.81 -0.54 -5.27
C ILE A 370 20.82 0.97 -5.52
N LYS A 371 21.83 1.49 -6.22
CA LYS A 371 21.98 2.93 -6.44
C LYS A 371 20.93 3.50 -7.38
N GLU A 372 20.42 2.65 -8.27
CA GLU A 372 19.41 2.96 -9.28
C GLU A 372 18.00 3.05 -8.69
N SER A 373 17.82 2.62 -7.44
CA SER A 373 16.50 2.64 -6.78
C SER A 373 16.08 4.09 -6.48
N PRO A 374 14.82 4.48 -6.78
CA PRO A 374 14.30 5.78 -6.37
C PRO A 374 14.34 6.01 -4.84
N PHE A 375 14.28 4.94 -4.04
CA PHE A 375 14.44 5.06 -2.59
C PHE A 375 15.86 5.51 -2.20
N PHE A 376 16.89 5.10 -2.94
CA PHE A 376 18.25 5.60 -2.71
C PHE A 376 18.36 7.10 -3.05
N ALA A 377 17.66 7.56 -4.10
CA ALA A 377 17.55 8.99 -4.39
C ALA A 377 16.88 9.77 -3.24
N SER A 378 15.83 9.22 -2.62
CA SER A 378 15.22 9.82 -1.41
C SER A 378 16.23 9.95 -0.27
N LEU A 379 17.02 8.89 -0.01
CA LEU A 379 18.06 8.91 1.02
C LEU A 379 19.10 10.01 0.76
N GLN A 380 19.51 10.21 -0.50
CA GLN A 380 20.40 11.31 -0.87
C GLN A 380 19.78 12.68 -0.55
N CYS A 381 18.48 12.86 -0.81
CA CYS A 381 17.81 14.11 -0.48
C CYS A 381 17.67 14.32 1.03
N PHE A 382 17.43 13.24 1.79
CA PHE A 382 17.45 13.29 3.25
C PHE A 382 18.84 13.71 3.76
N ALA A 383 19.90 13.05 3.30
CA ALA A 383 21.27 13.37 3.68
C ALA A 383 21.71 14.79 3.27
N LYS A 384 21.05 15.42 2.29
CA LYS A 384 21.31 16.82 1.90
C LYS A 384 20.62 17.81 2.84
N TYR A 385 19.32 17.63 3.10
CA TYR A 385 18.51 18.67 3.74
C TYR A 385 18.22 18.44 5.22
N SER A 386 18.36 17.21 5.74
CA SER A 386 18.05 16.86 7.12
C SER A 386 19.15 17.33 8.08
N PRO A 387 18.93 18.33 8.96
CA PRO A 387 19.94 18.74 9.93
C PRO A 387 20.16 17.71 11.05
N LYS A 388 19.11 16.96 11.44
CA LYS A 388 19.18 16.01 12.57
C LYS A 388 19.59 14.58 12.17
N MET A 389 19.95 14.34 10.91
CA MET A 389 20.38 13.01 10.47
C MET A 389 21.73 12.65 11.08
N HIS A 390 21.82 11.42 11.62
CA HIS A 390 23.02 10.85 12.22
C HIS A 390 24.24 10.97 11.27
N PRO A 391 25.41 11.47 11.73
CA PRO A 391 26.58 11.70 10.88
C PRO A 391 27.03 10.46 10.12
N LYS A 392 27.13 9.29 10.79
CA LYS A 392 27.52 8.02 10.13
C LYS A 392 26.52 7.61 9.03
N LEU A 393 25.22 7.80 9.23
CA LEU A 393 24.21 7.50 8.21
C LEU A 393 24.38 8.42 7.00
N ARG A 394 24.56 9.73 7.25
CA ARG A 394 24.81 10.72 6.21
C ARG A 394 26.06 10.39 5.40
N HIS A 395 27.15 9.99 6.08
CA HIS A 395 28.39 9.57 5.44
C HIS A 395 28.18 8.36 4.52
N LEU A 396 27.50 7.32 5.00
CA LEU A 396 27.20 6.12 4.20
C LEU A 396 26.38 6.44 2.95
N ILE A 397 25.39 7.33 3.06
CA ILE A 397 24.56 7.80 1.94
C ILE A 397 25.40 8.57 0.93
N LYS A 398 26.19 9.56 1.37
CA LYS A 398 27.05 10.37 0.49
C LYS A 398 28.08 9.53 -0.25
N LYS A 399 28.66 8.53 0.43
CA LYS A 399 29.60 7.56 -0.18
C LYS A 399 28.90 6.60 -1.15
N GLY A 400 27.58 6.43 -1.02
CA GLY A 400 26.81 5.44 -1.76
C GLY A 400 27.17 4.00 -1.39
N ASP A 401 27.46 3.74 -0.11
CA ASP A 401 27.74 2.39 0.42
C ASP A 401 26.44 1.62 0.64
N VAL A 402 25.79 1.22 -0.46
CA VAL A 402 24.49 0.57 -0.45
C VAL A 402 24.49 -0.77 0.29
N HIS A 403 25.64 -1.46 0.40
CA HIS A 403 25.76 -2.70 1.16
C HIS A 403 25.63 -2.47 2.67
N ARG A 404 26.36 -1.50 3.22
CA ARG A 404 26.22 -1.14 4.64
C ARG A 404 24.86 -0.51 4.92
N LEU A 405 24.37 0.35 4.03
CA LEU A 405 23.02 0.93 4.14
C LEU A 405 21.94 -0.15 4.16
N SER A 406 22.03 -1.17 3.30
CA SER A 406 21.08 -2.30 3.31
C SER A 406 21.04 -2.98 4.66
N ARG A 407 22.21 -3.22 5.29
CA ARG A 407 22.29 -3.86 6.61
C ARG A 407 21.70 -2.99 7.71
N VAL A 408 22.00 -1.69 7.72
CA VAL A 408 21.50 -0.74 8.72
C VAL A 408 19.99 -0.53 8.56
N LEU A 409 19.56 -0.11 7.38
CA LEU A 409 18.18 0.28 7.13
C LEU A 409 17.21 -0.89 7.17
N SER A 410 17.65 -2.12 6.84
CA SER A 410 16.78 -3.29 6.90
C SER A 410 16.43 -3.72 8.32
N ARG A 411 17.08 -3.18 9.36
CA ARG A 411 16.64 -3.40 10.74
C ARG A 411 15.27 -2.76 10.99
N SER A 412 14.98 -1.65 10.33
CA SER A 412 13.70 -0.98 10.36
C SER A 412 12.69 -1.68 9.45
N ALA A 413 11.55 -2.12 10.00
CA ALA A 413 10.43 -2.58 9.18
C ALA A 413 9.91 -1.49 8.23
N MET A 414 10.03 -0.21 8.62
CA MET A 414 9.62 0.95 7.81
C MET A 414 10.45 1.06 6.53
N PHE A 415 11.78 0.83 6.58
CA PHE A 415 12.65 0.97 5.42
C PHE A 415 12.92 -0.33 4.67
N ARG A 416 12.95 -1.47 5.37
CA ARG A 416 13.33 -2.78 4.82
C ARG A 416 12.64 -3.07 3.49
N TYR A 417 11.34 -2.85 3.41
CA TYR A 417 10.55 -3.28 2.26
C TYR A 417 10.60 -2.34 1.05
N PHE A 418 11.26 -1.19 1.15
CA PHE A 418 11.60 -0.38 -0.04
C PHE A 418 12.64 -1.07 -0.93
N PHE A 419 13.50 -1.93 -0.37
CA PHE A 419 14.59 -2.58 -1.09
C PHE A 419 14.71 -4.08 -0.80
N THR A 420 13.64 -4.68 -0.27
CA THR A 420 13.54 -6.13 -0.05
C THR A 420 12.29 -6.64 -0.74
N THR A 421 12.40 -7.70 -1.54
CA THR A 421 11.23 -8.41 -2.05
C THR A 421 10.46 -9.00 -0.87
N SER A 422 9.21 -8.59 -0.65
CA SER A 422 8.42 -9.13 0.45
C SER A 422 7.89 -10.51 0.06
N LYS A 423 7.61 -11.33 1.08
CA LYS A 423 6.91 -12.60 0.96
C LYS A 423 5.90 -12.68 2.09
N ALA A 424 4.62 -12.69 1.77
CA ALA A 424 3.52 -12.82 2.72
C ALA A 424 2.65 -14.00 2.35
N VAL A 425 2.28 -14.85 3.32
CA VAL A 425 1.35 -15.95 3.10
C VAL A 425 0.00 -15.49 3.61
N ASP A 426 -0.89 -15.15 2.68
CA ASP A 426 -2.11 -14.42 3.02
C ASP A 426 -3.32 -15.37 3.11
N VAL A 427 -3.31 -16.44 2.32
CA VAL A 427 -4.42 -17.41 2.26
C VAL A 427 -3.88 -18.83 2.36
N ILE A 428 -4.51 -19.65 3.19
CA ILE A 428 -4.35 -21.11 3.21
C ILE A 428 -5.73 -21.79 3.26
N LYS A 429 -5.97 -22.77 2.39
CA LYS A 429 -7.22 -23.52 2.30
C LYS A 429 -6.91 -25.02 2.33
N GLY A 430 -7.58 -25.75 3.21
CA GLY A 430 -7.47 -27.21 3.31
C GLY A 430 -8.31 -27.77 4.46
N GLY A 431 -8.86 -28.98 4.28
CA GLY A 431 -9.71 -29.64 5.28
C GLY A 431 -11.16 -29.13 5.28
N VAL A 432 -12.08 -30.01 5.70
CA VAL A 432 -13.52 -29.68 5.84
C VAL A 432 -14.06 -30.11 7.21
N LYS A 433 -13.60 -31.25 7.75
CA LYS A 433 -14.01 -31.77 9.06
C LYS A 433 -12.85 -32.52 9.74
N ALA A 434 -12.85 -32.57 11.07
CA ALA A 434 -11.72 -33.06 11.86
C ALA A 434 -11.35 -34.55 11.66
N ASN A 435 -12.29 -35.40 11.22
CA ASN A 435 -12.07 -36.84 11.04
C ASN A 435 -11.78 -37.27 9.59
N ALA A 436 -11.51 -36.32 8.69
CA ALA A 436 -11.11 -36.59 7.31
C ALA A 436 -9.87 -35.78 6.95
N LEU A 437 -8.82 -36.46 6.50
CA LEU A 437 -7.60 -35.84 6.04
C LEU A 437 -7.82 -35.30 4.62
N PRO A 438 -7.51 -34.01 4.35
CA PRO A 438 -7.75 -33.45 3.03
C PRO A 438 -6.80 -34.01 1.98
N GLU A 439 -7.33 -34.22 0.79
CA GLU A 439 -6.58 -34.61 -0.40
C GLU A 439 -5.81 -33.42 -1.00
N GLN A 440 -6.24 -32.18 -0.74
CA GLN A 440 -5.64 -30.97 -1.27
C GLN A 440 -5.54 -29.85 -0.23
N THR A 441 -4.40 -29.17 -0.23
CA THR A 441 -4.19 -27.87 0.43
C THR A 441 -3.62 -26.87 -0.57
N VAL A 442 -4.12 -25.64 -0.53
CA VAL A 442 -3.67 -24.52 -1.35
C VAL A 442 -3.17 -23.40 -0.45
N ALA A 443 -2.05 -22.77 -0.79
CA ALA A 443 -1.55 -21.57 -0.16
C ALA A 443 -1.25 -20.49 -1.21
N LEU A 444 -1.69 -19.25 -0.96
CA LEU A 444 -1.40 -18.10 -1.80
C LEU A 444 -0.32 -17.25 -1.13
N VAL A 445 0.79 -17.04 -1.83
CA VAL A 445 1.94 -16.30 -1.32
C VAL A 445 2.17 -15.03 -2.14
N ASN A 446 1.91 -13.89 -1.54
CA ASN A 446 2.10 -12.58 -2.14
C ASN A 446 3.56 -12.13 -2.12
N HIS A 447 4.00 -11.54 -3.23
CA HIS A 447 5.31 -10.91 -3.34
C HIS A 447 5.22 -9.50 -3.90
N ARG A 448 5.80 -8.53 -3.18
CA ARG A 448 6.15 -7.21 -3.73
C ARG A 448 7.63 -7.21 -4.10
N ILE A 449 7.94 -7.19 -5.39
CA ILE A 449 9.28 -7.39 -5.95
C ILE A 449 10.08 -6.09 -5.89
N ALA A 450 11.22 -6.09 -5.19
CA ALA A 450 12.09 -4.92 -5.14
C ALA A 450 12.74 -4.64 -6.51
N HIS A 451 13.12 -3.38 -6.78
CA HIS A 451 13.77 -2.97 -8.03
C HIS A 451 15.09 -3.72 -8.34
N GLY A 452 15.77 -4.24 -7.32
CA GLY A 452 16.96 -5.08 -7.51
C GLY A 452 16.65 -6.54 -7.85
N ASN A 453 15.38 -6.90 -8.01
CA ASN A 453 14.89 -8.24 -8.34
C ASN A 453 13.90 -8.18 -9.50
N SER A 454 13.59 -9.37 -10.02
CA SER A 454 12.65 -9.58 -11.13
C SER A 454 11.70 -10.75 -10.85
N ILE A 455 10.70 -10.94 -11.70
CA ILE A 455 9.89 -12.16 -11.70
C ILE A 455 10.77 -13.41 -11.87
N ALA A 456 11.83 -13.32 -12.67
CA ALA A 456 12.78 -14.42 -12.86
C ALA A 456 13.51 -14.79 -11.56
N ASP A 457 13.82 -13.83 -10.70
CA ASP A 457 14.43 -14.09 -9.39
C ASP A 457 13.44 -14.78 -8.44
N VAL A 458 12.16 -14.41 -8.46
CA VAL A 458 11.11 -15.12 -7.72
C VAL A 458 10.98 -16.56 -8.21
N LYS A 459 11.01 -16.79 -9.54
CA LYS A 459 11.01 -18.15 -10.10
C LYS A 459 12.19 -18.98 -9.61
N LYS A 460 13.38 -18.38 -9.59
CA LYS A 460 14.62 -19.02 -9.13
C LYS A 460 14.59 -19.34 -7.64
N PHE A 461 14.01 -18.45 -6.82
CA PHE A 461 13.78 -18.68 -5.39
C PHE A 461 12.94 -19.94 -5.17
N TYR A 462 11.76 -20.02 -5.79
CA TYR A 462 10.90 -21.20 -5.67
C TYR A 462 11.54 -22.47 -6.25
N LYS A 463 12.23 -22.38 -7.39
CA LYS A 463 12.92 -23.54 -7.98
C LYS A 463 13.92 -24.17 -7.02
N ARG A 464 14.68 -23.37 -6.28
CA ARG A 464 15.67 -23.87 -5.31
C ARG A 464 15.01 -24.62 -4.16
N THR A 465 13.96 -24.05 -3.59
CA THR A 465 13.29 -24.62 -2.41
C THR A 465 12.43 -25.83 -2.80
N LEU A 466 11.56 -25.68 -3.81
CA LEU A 466 10.54 -26.70 -4.13
C LEU A 466 11.15 -27.98 -4.70
N VAL A 467 12.24 -27.90 -5.49
CA VAL A 467 12.91 -29.10 -6.02
C VAL A 467 13.49 -29.95 -4.88
N THR A 468 14.09 -29.30 -3.88
CA THR A 468 14.66 -30.00 -2.72
C THR A 468 13.55 -30.64 -1.90
N PHE A 469 12.48 -29.89 -1.62
CA PHE A 469 11.32 -30.36 -0.87
C PHE A 469 10.62 -31.54 -1.57
N ALA A 470 10.35 -31.44 -2.87
CA ALA A 470 9.67 -32.48 -3.64
C ALA A 470 10.49 -33.79 -3.69
N LYS A 471 11.82 -33.70 -3.80
CA LYS A 471 12.71 -34.88 -3.73
C LYS A 471 12.66 -35.54 -2.36
N HIS A 472 12.67 -34.75 -1.28
CA HIS A 472 12.63 -35.27 0.09
C HIS A 472 11.33 -36.02 0.38
N HIS A 473 10.21 -35.49 -0.09
CA HIS A 473 8.86 -36.05 0.16
C HIS A 473 8.32 -36.96 -0.96
N HIS A 474 9.14 -37.30 -1.95
CA HIS A 474 8.76 -38.12 -3.10
C HIS A 474 7.48 -37.60 -3.81
N LEU A 475 7.42 -36.29 -4.06
CA LEU A 475 6.31 -35.63 -4.74
C LEU A 475 6.63 -35.43 -6.22
N ILE A 476 5.62 -35.48 -7.09
CA ILE A 476 5.73 -34.88 -8.43
C ILE A 476 5.79 -33.36 -8.24
N LEU A 477 6.65 -32.67 -9.01
CA LEU A 477 6.76 -31.22 -8.98
C LEU A 477 6.56 -30.60 -10.35
N ASP A 478 5.50 -29.81 -10.47
CA ASP A 478 5.27 -28.90 -11.59
C ASP A 478 5.48 -27.45 -11.15
N LEU A 479 6.43 -26.77 -11.77
CA LEU A 479 6.81 -25.42 -11.42
C LEU A 479 6.65 -24.50 -12.63
N PHE A 480 5.70 -23.56 -12.56
CA PHE A 480 5.45 -22.55 -13.60
C PHE A 480 5.31 -23.15 -15.01
N ASN A 481 4.50 -24.21 -15.13
CA ASN A 481 4.23 -24.98 -16.35
C ASN A 481 5.37 -25.90 -16.83
N GLU A 482 6.34 -26.21 -15.98
CA GLU A 482 7.43 -27.16 -16.27
C GLU A 482 7.47 -28.27 -15.21
N THR A 483 7.44 -29.54 -15.62
CA THR A 483 7.66 -30.68 -14.72
C THR A 483 9.14 -30.81 -14.41
N LEU A 484 9.52 -30.61 -13.15
CA LEU A 484 10.92 -30.59 -12.70
C LEU A 484 11.34 -31.84 -11.93
N HIS A 485 10.38 -32.61 -11.40
CA HIS A 485 10.65 -33.83 -10.67
C HIS A 485 9.50 -34.82 -10.79
N GLU A 486 9.80 -36.07 -11.13
CA GLU A 486 8.84 -37.17 -11.17
C GLU A 486 9.49 -38.44 -10.57
N PRO A 487 9.14 -38.82 -9.33
CA PRO A 487 9.66 -40.02 -8.71
C PRO A 487 8.94 -41.27 -9.21
N LYS A 488 9.62 -42.43 -9.22
CA LYS A 488 9.04 -43.72 -9.65
C LYS A 488 7.79 -44.16 -8.86
N LYS A 489 7.68 -43.70 -7.61
CA LYS A 489 6.57 -44.00 -6.68
C LYS A 489 6.14 -42.69 -6.02
N PRO A 490 5.30 -41.87 -6.68
CA PRO A 490 4.90 -40.58 -6.14
C PRO A 490 3.95 -40.74 -4.94
N LEU A 491 4.19 -39.96 -3.89
CA LEU A 491 3.34 -39.88 -2.70
C LEU A 491 2.32 -38.72 -2.78
N GLY A 492 2.48 -37.86 -3.77
CA GLY A 492 1.63 -36.70 -4.00
C GLY A 492 2.12 -35.88 -5.17
N TYR A 493 1.47 -34.74 -5.36
CA TYR A 493 1.72 -33.81 -6.46
C TYR A 493 1.74 -32.38 -5.90
N LEU A 494 2.83 -31.68 -6.14
CA LEU A 494 3.03 -30.29 -5.77
C LEU A 494 3.11 -29.45 -7.04
N SER A 495 2.28 -28.43 -7.14
CA SER A 495 2.38 -27.44 -8.22
C SER A 495 2.52 -26.02 -7.67
N ALA A 496 3.25 -25.20 -8.42
CA ALA A 496 3.30 -23.76 -8.18
C ALA A 496 3.02 -22.98 -9.47
N SER A 497 2.07 -22.05 -9.41
CA SER A 497 1.67 -21.18 -10.52
C SER A 497 1.86 -19.70 -10.12
N MET A 498 2.02 -18.83 -11.13
CA MET A 498 2.09 -17.38 -10.93
C MET A 498 0.76 -16.76 -11.32
N ILE A 499 0.27 -15.88 -10.46
CA ILE A 499 -0.95 -15.11 -10.67
C ILE A 499 -0.56 -13.64 -10.72
N LYS A 500 -1.07 -12.92 -11.74
CA LYS A 500 -0.86 -11.49 -11.98
C LYS A 500 0.63 -11.06 -11.95
N PRO A 501 1.56 -11.74 -12.65
CA PRO A 501 2.98 -11.36 -12.62
C PRO A 501 3.20 -9.95 -13.21
N LEU A 502 3.93 -9.12 -12.49
CA LEU A 502 4.24 -7.74 -12.82
C LEU A 502 5.68 -7.42 -12.42
N GLU A 503 6.49 -6.97 -13.37
CA GLU A 503 7.84 -6.48 -13.07
C GLU A 503 7.78 -5.13 -12.32
N PRO A 504 8.84 -4.74 -11.60
CA PRO A 504 8.94 -3.39 -11.05
C PRO A 504 8.68 -2.32 -12.10
N ALA A 505 7.97 -1.25 -11.72
CA ALA A 505 7.57 -0.23 -12.67
C ALA A 505 8.78 0.52 -13.24
N PRO A 506 8.70 1.02 -14.49
CA PRO A 506 9.68 1.97 -14.99
C PRO A 506 9.79 3.19 -14.06
N ILE A 507 10.98 3.77 -14.02
CA ILE A 507 11.25 4.97 -13.20
C ILE A 507 10.91 6.21 -14.01
N SER A 508 9.92 6.98 -13.57
CA SER A 508 9.59 8.27 -14.18
C SER A 508 10.73 9.28 -14.01
N PRO A 509 10.98 10.14 -15.00
CA PRO A 509 12.04 11.14 -14.92
C PRO A 509 11.85 12.10 -13.73
N TYR A 510 12.91 12.32 -12.95
CA TYR A 510 12.94 13.30 -11.84
C TYR A 510 14.24 14.13 -11.78
N GLY A 511 15.13 13.97 -12.76
CA GLY A 511 16.40 14.69 -12.83
C GLY A 511 16.26 16.17 -13.24
N PRO A 512 17.38 16.87 -13.50
CA PRO A 512 17.38 18.30 -13.82
C PRO A 512 16.47 18.70 -15.00
N ASP A 513 16.38 17.85 -16.03
CA ASP A 513 15.60 18.11 -17.24
C ASP A 513 14.14 17.61 -17.15
N ALA A 514 13.73 17.03 -16.02
CA ALA A 514 12.41 16.43 -15.84
C ALA A 514 11.32 17.48 -15.57
N LYS A 515 10.89 18.18 -16.64
CA LYS A 515 9.91 19.28 -16.56
C LYS A 515 8.63 18.91 -15.80
N ALA A 516 8.05 17.74 -16.05
CA ALA A 516 6.81 17.34 -15.39
C ALA A 516 6.99 17.17 -13.86
N PHE A 517 8.09 16.57 -13.42
CA PHE A 517 8.41 16.45 -11.99
C PHE A 517 8.62 17.83 -11.34
N HIS A 518 9.33 18.74 -12.01
CA HIS A 518 9.56 20.09 -11.50
C HIS A 518 8.29 20.93 -11.46
N THR A 519 7.41 20.82 -12.46
CA THR A 519 6.11 21.52 -12.46
C THR A 519 5.20 20.97 -11.37
N LEU A 520 5.13 19.64 -11.21
CA LEU A 520 4.40 19.01 -10.10
C LEU A 520 4.94 19.50 -8.76
N GLY A 521 6.25 19.45 -8.55
CA GLY A 521 6.84 19.91 -7.30
C GLY A 521 6.71 21.43 -7.06
N ALA A 522 6.64 22.25 -8.10
CA ALA A 522 6.32 23.67 -7.98
C ALA A 522 4.89 23.89 -7.46
N ALA A 523 3.92 23.09 -7.93
CA ALA A 523 2.56 23.09 -7.41
C ALA A 523 2.49 22.59 -5.97
N ILE A 524 3.21 21.51 -5.64
CA ILE A 524 3.31 21.01 -4.26
C ILE A 524 3.82 22.12 -3.32
N LYS A 525 4.92 22.79 -3.66
CA LYS A 525 5.49 23.85 -2.81
C LYS A 525 4.62 25.10 -2.76
N HIS A 526 3.85 25.37 -3.81
CA HIS A 526 2.87 26.46 -3.80
C HIS A 526 1.74 26.17 -2.81
N THR A 527 1.18 24.96 -2.83
CA THR A 527 0.04 24.58 -1.99
C THR A 527 0.43 24.25 -0.54
N PHE A 528 1.56 23.58 -0.32
CA PHE A 528 1.95 22.99 0.98
C PHE A 528 3.17 23.65 1.63
N GLY A 529 3.55 24.85 1.17
CA GLY A 529 4.65 25.63 1.74
C GLY A 529 5.98 25.42 1.02
N ASN A 530 6.72 26.52 0.85
CA ASN A 530 7.96 26.54 0.07
C ASN A 530 9.17 25.95 0.82
N GLU A 531 9.03 25.75 2.12
CA GLU A 531 10.00 25.09 3.00
C GLU A 531 10.00 23.57 2.90
N SER A 532 8.92 22.99 2.35
CA SER A 532 8.79 21.56 2.10
C SER A 532 9.79 21.10 1.04
N ILE A 533 10.41 19.94 1.28
CA ILE A 533 11.41 19.35 0.38
C ILE A 533 10.74 18.26 -0.47
N VAL A 534 10.60 18.50 -1.77
CA VAL A 534 10.06 17.53 -2.72
C VAL A 534 11.14 16.52 -3.08
N VAL A 535 10.86 15.24 -2.90
CA VAL A 535 11.82 14.15 -3.15
C VAL A 535 11.19 13.05 -4.00
N PRO A 536 11.91 12.50 -4.99
CA PRO A 536 11.47 11.28 -5.66
C PRO A 536 11.55 10.11 -4.66
N THR A 537 10.60 9.20 -4.71
CA THR A 537 10.61 7.97 -3.92
C THR A 537 10.06 6.78 -4.71
N LEU A 538 10.12 5.61 -4.08
CA LEU A 538 9.55 4.37 -4.56
C LEU A 538 8.29 4.05 -3.75
N MET A 539 7.20 3.68 -4.40
CA MET A 539 6.04 3.12 -3.70
C MET A 539 6.20 1.60 -3.51
N PRO A 540 6.02 1.04 -2.30
CA PRO A 540 6.06 -0.41 -2.11
C PRO A 540 4.83 -1.16 -2.63
N ALA A 541 3.68 -0.48 -2.73
CA ALA A 541 2.44 -0.99 -3.28
C ALA A 541 2.34 -0.67 -4.79
N ASN A 542 1.24 -1.10 -5.42
CA ASN A 542 0.94 -0.84 -6.82
C ASN A 542 -0.44 -0.23 -6.95
N THR A 543 -0.61 0.69 -7.89
CA THR A 543 -1.90 1.25 -8.31
C THR A 543 -2.32 0.76 -9.70
N ASP A 544 -3.37 1.37 -10.26
CA ASP A 544 -3.81 1.24 -11.65
C ASP A 544 -2.80 1.72 -12.69
N THR A 545 -1.82 2.54 -12.30
CA THR A 545 -0.76 3.05 -13.19
C THR A 545 0.03 1.97 -13.92
N ARG A 546 0.02 0.72 -13.44
CA ARG A 546 0.57 -0.46 -14.16
C ARG A 546 0.06 -0.60 -15.60
N HIS A 547 -1.15 -0.10 -15.87
CA HIS A 547 -1.78 -0.15 -17.19
C HIS A 547 -1.37 1.04 -18.07
N TYR A 548 -0.77 2.09 -17.49
CA TYR A 548 -0.54 3.37 -18.14
C TYR A 548 0.93 3.60 -18.56
N TRP A 549 1.84 2.65 -18.32
CA TRP A 549 3.28 2.83 -18.60
C TRP A 549 3.62 3.20 -20.06
N ASN A 550 2.76 2.84 -21.02
CA ASN A 550 2.94 3.21 -22.44
C ASN A 550 2.25 4.55 -22.80
N VAL A 551 1.42 5.09 -21.92
CA VAL A 551 0.66 6.34 -22.12
C VAL A 551 1.52 7.57 -21.80
N SER A 552 2.37 7.47 -20.77
CA SER A 552 3.33 8.52 -20.38
C SER A 552 4.57 7.92 -19.73
N GLU A 553 5.71 8.59 -19.89
CA GLU A 553 6.90 8.37 -19.07
C GLU A 553 6.85 9.13 -17.73
N ASN A 554 5.97 10.13 -17.61
CA ASN A 554 5.82 11.01 -16.45
C ASN A 554 4.61 10.57 -15.60
N ILE A 555 4.78 9.47 -14.85
CA ILE A 555 3.74 8.88 -14.00
C ILE A 555 4.16 9.03 -12.54
N PHE A 556 3.47 9.90 -11.82
CA PHE A 556 3.75 10.18 -10.43
C PHE A 556 2.58 9.77 -9.54
N ARG A 557 2.90 9.40 -8.31
CA ARG A 557 1.95 8.94 -7.30
C ARG A 557 2.10 9.78 -6.06
N TRP A 558 1.07 10.56 -5.77
CA TRP A 558 1.06 11.47 -4.65
C TRP A 558 -0.37 11.93 -4.30
N THR A 559 -0.84 11.51 -3.12
CA THR A 559 -2.11 11.94 -2.53
C THR A 559 -1.89 13.24 -1.75
N PRO A 560 -2.54 14.37 -2.13
CA PRO A 560 -2.27 15.71 -1.62
C PRO A 560 -2.85 15.99 -0.22
N VAL A 561 -2.40 15.26 0.80
CA VAL A 561 -2.87 15.37 2.19
C VAL A 561 -1.78 15.96 3.08
N ASN A 562 -2.01 17.16 3.65
CA ASN A 562 -1.04 17.91 4.48
C ASN A 562 -0.92 17.43 5.93
N ARG A 563 -1.04 16.12 6.19
CA ARG A 563 -0.88 15.59 7.55
C ARG A 563 -0.18 14.25 7.52
N ASP A 564 0.59 14.02 8.57
CA ASP A 564 1.07 12.68 8.89
C ASP A 564 -0.16 11.80 9.15
N MET A 565 -0.51 10.99 8.16
CA MET A 565 -1.59 10.01 8.24
C MET A 565 -1.21 8.79 9.10
N GLY A 566 -0.11 8.90 9.87
CA GLY A 566 0.47 7.87 10.68
C GLY A 566 1.06 6.73 9.83
N ARG A 567 1.60 5.72 10.52
CA ARG A 567 2.21 4.54 9.87
C ARG A 567 1.25 3.73 9.00
N LYS A 568 -0.08 3.91 9.17
CA LYS A 568 -1.12 3.15 8.47
C LYS A 568 -1.87 3.97 7.41
N LEU A 569 -1.38 5.16 7.05
CA LEU A 569 -1.96 5.99 5.98
C LEU A 569 -3.49 6.15 6.14
N GLY A 570 -3.94 6.63 7.31
CA GLY A 570 -5.38 6.81 7.56
C GLY A 570 -6.14 5.50 7.78
N ASN A 571 -5.44 4.42 8.16
CA ASN A 571 -6.02 3.09 8.33
C ASN A 571 -6.62 2.52 7.03
N ALA A 572 -6.01 2.81 5.88
CA ALA A 572 -6.35 2.17 4.61
C ALA A 572 -6.41 0.64 4.78
N HIS A 573 -7.42 0.03 4.18
CA HIS A 573 -7.70 -1.42 4.20
C HIS A 573 -7.97 -2.04 5.58
N THR A 574 -8.11 -1.25 6.64
CA THR A 574 -8.43 -1.75 7.98
C THR A 574 -9.61 -1.05 8.62
N VAL A 575 -9.95 -1.44 9.85
CA VAL A 575 -11.06 -0.85 10.63
C VAL A 575 -10.73 0.59 10.99
N ASN A 576 -11.75 1.44 11.08
CA ASN A 576 -11.60 2.86 11.40
C ASN A 576 -10.73 3.61 10.40
N GLU A 577 -10.92 3.31 9.12
CA GLU A 577 -10.38 4.13 8.02
C GLU A 577 -10.89 5.57 8.15
N TYR A 578 -9.98 6.53 7.97
CA TYR A 578 -10.28 7.94 8.08
C TYR A 578 -9.33 8.81 7.26
N ILE A 579 -9.78 10.02 6.96
CA ILE A 579 -8.95 11.11 6.45
C ILE A 579 -9.12 12.36 7.31
N PRO A 580 -8.03 13.08 7.67
CA PRO A 580 -8.16 14.42 8.23
C PRO A 580 -8.85 15.34 7.22
N TYR A 581 -9.95 15.98 7.63
CA TYR A 581 -10.77 16.72 6.69
C TYR A 581 -10.06 17.95 6.10
N ASP A 582 -9.18 18.59 6.88
CA ASP A 582 -8.27 19.63 6.36
C ASP A 582 -7.42 19.11 5.21
N GLY A 583 -6.94 17.87 5.30
CA GLY A 583 -6.15 17.24 4.25
C GLY A 583 -6.94 16.98 2.97
N HIS A 584 -8.23 16.66 3.08
CA HIS A 584 -9.12 16.59 1.91
C HIS A 584 -9.32 17.96 1.26
N MET A 585 -9.48 19.02 2.06
CA MET A 585 -9.56 20.40 1.54
C MET A 585 -8.26 20.83 0.86
N ASP A 586 -7.11 20.43 1.42
CA ASP A 586 -5.80 20.65 0.78
C ASP A 586 -5.69 19.93 -0.56
N SER A 587 -6.32 18.76 -0.70
CA SER A 587 -6.37 18.04 -1.97
C SER A 587 -7.14 18.81 -3.04
N ILE A 588 -8.30 19.40 -2.69
CA ILE A 588 -9.08 20.25 -3.60
C ILE A 588 -8.25 21.46 -4.04
N ASN A 589 -7.60 22.12 -3.09
CA ASN A 589 -6.72 23.27 -3.37
C ASN A 589 -5.54 22.87 -4.27
N PHE A 590 -4.93 21.72 -4.03
CA PHE A 590 -3.83 21.23 -4.83
C PHE A 590 -4.22 20.97 -6.29
N PHE A 591 -5.28 20.20 -6.55
CA PHE A 591 -5.71 19.92 -7.92
C PHE A 591 -6.10 21.21 -8.66
N HIS A 592 -6.73 22.15 -7.94
CA HIS A 592 -7.05 23.48 -8.47
C HIS A 592 -5.80 24.24 -8.92
N GLU A 593 -4.80 24.35 -8.05
CA GLU A 593 -3.56 25.06 -8.37
C GLU A 593 -2.70 24.32 -9.40
N LEU A 594 -2.70 22.98 -9.40
CA LEU A 594 -1.97 22.19 -10.39
C LEU A 594 -2.45 22.48 -11.82
N ILE A 595 -3.76 22.54 -12.04
CA ILE A 595 -4.34 22.92 -13.36
C ILE A 595 -3.86 24.32 -13.76
N ARG A 596 -4.00 25.30 -12.85
CA ARG A 596 -3.62 26.70 -13.11
C ARG A 596 -2.13 26.86 -13.40
N ILE A 597 -1.29 26.10 -12.70
CA ILE A 597 0.17 26.11 -12.90
C ILE A 597 0.54 25.49 -14.25
N TYR A 598 -0.07 24.37 -14.63
CA TYR A 598 0.16 23.73 -15.94
C TYR A 598 -0.33 24.57 -17.12
N ASP A 599 -1.36 25.39 -16.92
CA ASP A 599 -1.85 26.33 -17.93
C ASP A 599 -0.82 27.40 -18.30
N GLU A 600 0.07 27.74 -17.37
CA GLU A 600 1.13 28.73 -17.58
C GLU A 600 2.49 28.09 -17.92
N ALA A 601 2.62 26.76 -17.80
CA ALA A 601 3.88 26.02 -17.89
C ALA A 601 4.45 25.84 -19.30
#